data_AF-A0A0F9H2X4-F1
#
_entry.id   AF-A0A0F9H2X4-F1
#
_cell.length_a   1.000
_cell.length_b   1.000
_cell.length_c   1.000
_cell.angle_alpha   90.00
_cell.angle_beta   90.00
_cell.angle_gamma   90.00
#
_symmetry.space_group_name_H-M   'P 1'
#
loop_
_entity.id
_entity.type
_entity.pdbx_description
1 polymer ?
#
loop_
_entity_poly.entity_id
_entity_poly.type
_entity_poly.pdbx_seq_one_letter_code
_entity_poly.pdbx_strand_id
1 'polypeptide(L)'
;MVIETFRIMQDYRWHRLRREGQDIPECPDSIAWGLIEPHEAQAERNHGQSLKTLSKRGGLAPSEAVAVLEDRRYHHMTDFEAINRLSEIIGDTP
;
A
#
# COMPACT_ATOMS: atom_id res chain seq x y z
N MET A 1 0.62 13.59 -18.01
CA MET A 1 1.41 12.58 -17.29
C MET A 1 0.47 11.45 -16.95
N VAL A 2 0.67 10.29 -17.58
CA VAL A 2 -0.02 9.04 -17.21
C VAL A 2 0.73 8.50 -16.00
N ILE A 3 0.01 8.15 -14.93
CA ILE A 3 0.64 7.54 -13.75
C ILE A 3 0.59 6.03 -14.00
N GLU A 4 1.75 5.38 -14.11
CA GLU A 4 1.84 3.94 -14.36
C GLU A 4 1.86 3.13 -13.06
N THR A 5 2.35 3.72 -11.97
CA THR A 5 2.46 3.08 -10.67
C THR A 5 2.04 3.99 -9.52
N PHE A 6 1.58 3.38 -8.43
CA PHE A 6 1.26 4.03 -7.17
C PHE A 6 2.29 3.63 -6.10
N ARG A 7 2.92 4.61 -5.46
CA ARG A 7 3.98 4.38 -4.47
C ARG A 7 3.41 3.77 -3.19
N ILE A 8 4.11 2.76 -2.67
CA ILE A 8 3.93 2.25 -1.33
C ILE A 8 5.03 2.84 -0.45
N MET A 9 4.65 3.49 0.65
CA MET A 9 5.58 4.08 1.60
C MET A 9 6.26 2.98 2.38
N GLN A 10 7.54 2.76 2.09
CA GLN A 10 8.44 2.04 2.97
C GLN A 10 8.91 2.99 4.06
N ASP A 11 8.42 2.82 5.28
CA ASP A 11 8.84 3.64 6.40
C ASP A 11 10.18 3.15 6.98
N TYR A 12 10.75 3.96 7.88
CA TYR A 12 11.99 3.63 8.58
C TYR A 12 11.87 2.38 9.48
N ARG A 13 10.64 1.94 9.79
CA ARG A 13 10.40 0.80 10.66
C ARG A 13 10.71 -0.49 9.92
N TRP A 14 10.28 -0.67 8.67
CA TRP A 14 10.64 -1.84 7.87
C TRP A 14 12.16 -2.03 7.76
N HIS A 15 12.91 -0.97 7.42
CA HIS A 15 14.37 -1.02 7.35
C HIS A 15 15.02 -1.35 8.70
N ARG A 16 14.42 -0.88 9.81
CA ARG A 16 14.89 -1.19 11.17
C ARG A 16 14.69 -2.66 11.50
N LEU A 17 13.48 -3.20 11.29
CA LEU A 17 13.16 -4.57 11.63
C LEU A 17 14.02 -5.58 10.83
N ARG A 18 14.31 -5.28 9.54
CA ARG A 18 15.30 -6.05 8.76
C ARG A 18 16.72 -5.96 9.32
N ARG A 19 17.17 -4.79 9.78
CA ARG A 19 18.49 -4.64 10.43
C ARG A 19 18.57 -5.38 11.77
N GLU A 20 17.46 -5.52 12.46
CA GLU A 20 17.33 -6.28 13.72
C GLU A 20 17.24 -7.81 13.47
N GLY A 21 17.34 -8.25 12.22
CA GLY A 21 17.38 -9.66 11.86
C GLY A 21 16.02 -10.35 11.86
N GLN A 22 14.92 -9.60 11.85
CA GLN A 22 13.58 -10.19 11.71
C GLN A 22 13.34 -10.64 10.27
N ASP A 23 12.77 -11.83 10.13
CA ASP A 23 12.33 -12.38 8.85
C ASP A 23 11.01 -11.72 8.42
N ILE A 24 11.13 -10.56 7.79
CA ILE A 24 9.99 -9.79 7.29
C ILE A 24 10.00 -9.82 5.76
N PRO A 25 8.83 -10.07 5.14
CA PRO A 25 8.71 -10.10 3.70
C PRO A 25 9.20 -8.80 3.05
N GLU A 26 9.61 -8.90 1.80
CA GLU A 26 9.98 -7.73 1.02
C GLU A 26 8.74 -6.88 0.75
N CYS A 27 8.79 -5.60 1.13
CA CYS A 27 7.72 -4.68 0.84
C CYS A 27 7.85 -4.20 -0.60
N PRO A 28 6.81 -4.31 -1.44
CA PRO A 28 6.85 -3.69 -2.76
C PRO A 28 6.99 -2.17 -2.64
N ASP A 29 7.85 -1.57 -3.46
CA ASP A 29 8.04 -0.10 -3.53
C ASP A 29 6.84 0.62 -4.16
N SER A 30 6.12 -0.08 -5.03
CA SER A 30 4.97 0.44 -5.76
C SER A 30 4.08 -0.69 -6.28
N ILE A 31 2.84 -0.35 -6.62
CA ILE A 31 1.89 -1.22 -7.31
C ILE A 31 1.45 -0.60 -8.64
N ALA A 32 0.87 -1.39 -9.53
CA ALA A 32 0.34 -0.87 -10.79
C ALA A 32 -0.79 0.15 -10.53
N TRP A 33 -0.81 1.27 -11.26
CA TRP A 33 -1.87 2.27 -11.10
C TRP A 33 -3.25 1.67 -11.39
N GLY A 34 -3.36 0.87 -12.46
CA GLY A 34 -4.61 0.19 -12.82
C GLY A 34 -5.12 -0.81 -11.78
N LEU A 35 -4.28 -1.25 -10.85
CA LEU A 35 -4.69 -2.10 -9.73
C LEU A 35 -5.41 -1.30 -8.65
N ILE A 36 -4.95 -0.08 -8.35
CA ILE A 36 -5.49 0.75 -7.26
C ILE A 36 -6.54 1.76 -7.73
N GLU A 37 -6.49 2.20 -8.98
CA GLU A 37 -7.40 3.19 -9.55
C GLU A 37 -8.90 2.88 -9.35
N PRO A 38 -9.38 1.63 -9.49
CA PRO A 38 -10.78 1.29 -9.25
C PRO A 38 -11.26 1.59 -7.82
N HIS A 39 -10.34 1.72 -6.87
CA HIS A 39 -10.61 1.88 -5.44
C HIS A 39 -10.50 3.35 -4.97
N GLU A 40 -10.52 4.34 -5.87
CA GLU A 40 -10.40 5.76 -5.50
C GLU A 40 -11.46 6.20 -4.48
N ALA A 41 -12.69 5.70 -4.60
CA ALA A 41 -13.75 5.98 -3.64
C ALA A 41 -13.40 5.52 -2.21
N GLN A 42 -12.65 4.42 -2.06
CA GLN A 42 -12.20 3.97 -0.75
C GLN A 42 -11.03 4.82 -0.22
N ALA A 43 -10.13 5.27 -1.09
CA ALA A 43 -9.09 6.23 -0.71
C ALA A 43 -9.70 7.53 -0.16
N GLU A 44 -10.75 8.04 -0.81
CA GLU A 44 -11.49 9.22 -0.33
C GLU A 44 -12.16 8.97 1.02
N ARG A 45 -12.76 7.79 1.25
CA ARG A 45 -13.38 7.45 2.54
C ARG A 45 -12.37 7.31 3.68
N ASN A 46 -11.21 6.71 3.41
CA ASN A 46 -10.20 6.44 4.45
C ASN A 46 -9.32 7.66 4.75
N HIS A 47 -9.03 8.48 3.74
CA HIS A 47 -8.05 9.58 3.86
C HIS A 47 -8.63 10.97 3.59
N GLY A 48 -9.85 11.08 3.06
CA GLY A 48 -10.41 12.36 2.60
C GLY A 48 -9.66 12.93 1.38
N GLN A 49 -8.92 12.10 0.65
CA GLN A 49 -8.05 12.50 -0.45
C GLN A 49 -8.13 11.53 -1.62
N SER A 50 -8.02 12.06 -2.83
CA SER A 50 -7.92 11.27 -4.06
C SER A 50 -6.58 10.53 -4.15
N LEU A 51 -6.54 9.44 -4.93
CA LEU A 51 -5.31 8.66 -5.15
C LEU A 51 -4.22 9.53 -5.77
N LYS A 52 -4.59 10.43 -6.69
CA LYS A 52 -3.65 11.38 -7.29
C LYS A 52 -3.02 12.32 -6.26
N THR A 53 -3.78 12.75 -5.25
CA THR A 53 -3.27 13.60 -4.17
C THR A 53 -2.35 12.82 -3.24
N LEU A 54 -2.75 11.60 -2.87
CA LEU A 54 -1.94 10.70 -2.03
C LEU A 54 -0.61 10.36 -2.70
N SER A 55 -0.64 10.02 -4.00
CA SER A 55 0.55 9.75 -4.81
C SER A 55 1.54 10.93 -4.79
N LYS A 56 1.05 12.18 -4.91
CA LYS A 56 1.89 13.39 -4.81
C LYS A 56 2.53 13.60 -3.43
N ARG A 57 1.92 13.07 -2.36
CA ARG A 57 2.41 13.20 -0.98
C ARG A 57 3.37 12.09 -0.56
N GLY A 58 3.58 11.08 -1.42
CA GLY A 58 4.46 9.95 -1.14
C GLY A 58 3.78 8.59 -1.17
N GLY A 59 2.47 8.53 -1.46
CA GLY A 59 1.73 7.27 -1.56
C GLY A 59 1.05 6.88 -0.24
N LEU A 60 0.97 5.57 0.01
CA LEU A 60 0.31 4.96 1.16
C LEU A 60 1.22 3.95 1.84
N ALA A 61 1.17 3.80 3.16
CA ALA A 61 1.81 2.69 3.84
C ALA A 61 1.16 1.34 3.43
N PRO A 62 1.84 0.19 3.60
CA PRO A 62 1.29 -1.11 3.18
C PRO A 62 -0.11 -1.39 3.73
N SER A 63 -0.34 -1.11 5.01
CA SER A 63 -1.65 -1.35 5.66
C SER A 63 -2.76 -0.44 5.14
N GLU A 64 -2.43 0.80 4.77
CA GLU A 64 -3.36 1.73 4.14
C GLU A 64 -3.70 1.29 2.72
N ALA A 65 -2.70 0.86 1.95
CA ALA A 65 -2.88 0.34 0.60
C ALA A 65 -3.79 -0.90 0.59
N VAL A 66 -3.57 -1.86 1.51
CA VAL A 66 -4.45 -3.03 1.65
C VAL A 66 -5.89 -2.60 1.97
N ALA A 67 -6.09 -1.65 2.88
CA ALA A 67 -7.43 -1.18 3.21
C ALA A 67 -8.16 -0.55 2.01
N VAL A 68 -7.43 0.16 1.15
CA VAL A 68 -7.97 0.73 -0.09
C VAL A 68 -8.30 -0.37 -1.10
N LEU A 69 -7.35 -1.28 -1.38
CA LEU A 69 -7.50 -2.36 -2.36
C LEU A 69 -8.60 -3.37 -1.98
N GLU A 70 -8.91 -3.51 -0.70
CA GLU A 70 -9.99 -4.39 -0.21
C GLU A 70 -11.33 -3.65 -0.02
N ASP A 71 -11.45 -2.39 -0.47
CA ASP A 71 -12.65 -1.56 -0.33
C ASP A 71 -13.22 -1.50 1.10
N ARG A 72 -12.33 -1.43 2.11
CA ARG A 72 -12.70 -1.44 3.52
C ARG A 72 -12.16 -0.26 4.30
N ARG A 73 -12.79 -0.01 5.45
CA ARG A 73 -12.26 0.95 6.42
C ARG A 73 -10.86 0.54 6.89
N TYR A 74 -10.01 1.53 7.11
CA TYR A 74 -8.71 1.32 7.70
C TYR A 74 -8.84 0.69 9.09
N HIS A 75 -8.01 -0.32 9.34
CA HIS A 75 -7.69 -0.81 10.67
C HIS A 75 -6.18 -1.10 10.70
N HIS A 76 -5.60 -1.01 11.89
CA HIS A 76 -4.18 -1.26 12.07
C HIS A 76 -3.83 -2.72 11.74
N MET A 77 -2.84 -2.92 10.88
CA MET A 77 -2.17 -4.19 10.61
C MET A 77 -0.70 -4.04 10.97
N THR A 78 -0.05 -5.12 11.41
CA THR A 78 1.41 -5.13 11.52
C THR A 78 2.06 -5.05 10.14
N ASP A 79 3.31 -4.60 10.07
CA ASP A 79 4.05 -4.52 8.80
C ASP A 79 4.12 -5.89 8.11
N PHE A 80 4.31 -6.97 8.87
CA PHE A 80 4.33 -8.34 8.38
C PHE A 80 2.99 -8.75 7.73
N GLU A 81 1.87 -8.54 8.43
CA GLU A 81 0.53 -8.87 7.92
C GLU A 81 0.19 -8.04 6.69
N ALA A 82 0.48 -6.73 6.73
CA ALA A 82 0.16 -5.82 5.65
C ALA A 82 0.97 -6.13 4.39
N ILE A 83 2.28 -6.39 4.52
CA ILE A 83 3.12 -6.72 3.37
C ILE A 83 2.72 -8.07 2.77
N ASN A 84 2.50 -9.11 3.58
CA ASN A 84 2.05 -10.40 3.05
C ASN A 84 0.73 -10.25 2.30
N ARG A 85 -0.24 -9.57 2.89
CA ARG A 85 -1.55 -9.39 2.26
C ARG A 85 -1.44 -8.57 0.97
N LEU A 86 -0.62 -7.53 0.96
CA LEU A 86 -0.38 -6.73 -0.24
C LEU A 86 0.27 -7.57 -1.35
N SER A 87 1.25 -8.41 -1.01
CA SER A 87 1.90 -9.32 -1.96
C SER A 87 0.94 -10.36 -2.54
N GLU A 88 0.01 -10.88 -1.73
CA GLU A 88 -1.07 -11.76 -2.22
C GLU A 88 -1.95 -11.03 -3.24
N ILE A 89 -2.41 -9.81 -2.94
CA ILE A 89 -3.26 -9.03 -3.85
C ILE A 89 -2.54 -8.76 -5.18
N ILE A 90 -1.24 -8.43 -5.14
CA ILE A 90 -0.44 -8.21 -6.35
C ILE A 90 -0.28 -9.51 -7.15
N GLY A 91 -0.05 -10.64 -6.48
CA GLY A 91 0.14 -11.95 -7.10
C GLY A 91 -1.14 -12.59 -7.65
N ASP A 92 -2.30 -12.24 -7.08
CA ASP A 92 -3.62 -12.74 -7.47
C ASP A 92 -4.22 -11.99 -8.69
N THR A 93 -3.50 -11.00 -9.24
CA THR A 93 -3.93 -10.30 -10.45
C THR A 93 -3.64 -11.17 -11.68
N PRO A 94 -4.66 -11.53 -12.50
CA PRO A 94 -4.50 -12.43 -13.65
C PRO A 94 -3.66 -11.85 -14.79
#